data_AF-A0A4Q3UA73-F1
#
_entry.id   AF-A0A4Q3UA73-F1
#
_cell.length_a   1.000
_cell.length_b   1.000
_cell.length_c   1.000
_cell.angle_alpha   90.00
_cell.angle_beta   90.00
_cell.angle_gamma   90.00
#
_symmetry.space_group_name_H-M   'P 1'
#
loop_
_entity.id
_entity.type
_entity.pdbx_description
1 polymer ?
#
loop_
_entity_poly.entity_id
_entity_poly.type
_entity_poly.pdbx_seq_one_letter_code
_entity_poly.pdbx_strand_id
1 'polypeptide(L)'
;MFDGTYRFRNPRAAEANIRFNFPLPQGGGTLQEFVIEAGGKRITDPDDKGMYAWTGSVSAGAEVVARLRYRVTGAGAYDYVLGSERRRIGDFRLVATSDQAPKFGRSGIFPTSLNG
;
A
#
# COMPACT_ATOMS: atom_id res chain seq x y z
N MET A 1 -4.18 12.09 -5.05
CA MET A 1 -3.54 11.68 -3.78
C MET A 1 -3.77 10.20 -3.60
N PHE A 2 -2.77 9.44 -3.17
CA PHE A 2 -2.95 8.04 -2.78
C PHE A 2 -3.16 7.96 -1.27
N ASP A 3 -4.17 7.18 -0.86
CA ASP A 3 -4.44 6.82 0.53
C ASP A 3 -4.81 5.34 0.58
N GLY A 4 -3.93 4.53 1.15
CA GLY A 4 -4.06 3.08 1.22
C GLY A 4 -4.05 2.59 2.67
N THR A 5 -5.02 1.75 3.02
CA THR A 5 -5.05 1.04 4.30
C THR A 5 -4.83 -0.45 4.07
N TYR A 6 -3.82 -1.01 4.73
CA TYR A 6 -3.49 -2.42 4.71
C TYR A 6 -3.72 -3.00 6.10
N ARG A 7 -4.39 -4.15 6.17
CA ARG A 7 -4.56 -4.92 7.40
C ARG A 7 -3.86 -6.25 7.23
N PHE A 8 -3.02 -6.61 8.18
CA PHE A 8 -2.36 -7.91 8.20
C PHE A 8 -2.49 -8.53 9.57
N ARG A 9 -2.79 -9.83 9.58
CA ARG A 9 -2.99 -10.64 10.77
C ARG A 9 -1.82 -11.59 10.94
N ASN A 10 -1.35 -11.79 12.17
CA ASN A 10 -0.47 -12.92 12.49
C ASN A 10 -1.27 -14.22 12.45
N PRO A 11 -1.09 -15.12 11.47
CA PRO A 11 -1.85 -16.37 11.41
C PRO A 11 -1.30 -17.43 12.37
N ARG A 12 -0.14 -17.18 13.00
CA ARG A 12 0.51 -18.15 13.87
C ARG A 12 -0.19 -18.19 15.23
N ALA A 13 -0.14 -19.36 15.86
CA ALA A 13 -0.63 -19.58 17.22
C ALA A 13 0.28 -19.00 18.31
N ALA A 14 1.40 -18.36 17.92
CA ALA A 14 2.36 -17.74 18.81
C ALA A 14 2.77 -16.36 18.30
N GLU A 15 3.37 -15.54 19.17
CA GLU A 15 3.96 -14.27 18.78
C GLU A 15 5.00 -14.47 17.67
N ALA A 16 5.02 -13.56 16.71
CA ALA A 16 5.97 -13.60 15.62
C ALA A 16 6.43 -12.20 15.23
N ASN A 17 7.69 -12.09 14.82
CA ASN A 17 8.18 -10.88 14.19
C ASN A 17 7.70 -10.85 12.73
N ILE A 18 6.86 -9.87 12.40
CA ILE A 18 6.27 -9.69 11.07
C ILE A 18 6.95 -8.51 10.39
N ARG A 19 7.26 -8.68 9.11
CA ARG A 19 7.72 -7.61 8.23
C ARG A 19 6.72 -7.36 7.11
N PHE A 20 6.41 -6.10 6.86
CA PHE A 20 5.60 -5.66 5.74
C PHE A 20 6.41 -4.70 4.87
N ASN A 21 6.56 -5.02 3.59
CA ASN A 21 7.19 -4.13 2.61
C ASN A 21 6.09 -3.38 1.85
N PHE A 22 6.15 -2.07 1.83
CA PHE A 22 5.19 -1.23 1.12
C PHE A 22 5.67 -1.02 -0.31
N PRO A 23 4.91 -1.48 -1.33
CA PRO A 23 5.28 -1.23 -2.71
C PRO A 23 5.17 0.28 -2.98
N LEU A 24 6.24 0.86 -3.51
CA LEU A 24 6.15 2.18 -4.12
C LEU A 24 5.42 2.06 -5.46
N PRO A 25 4.67 3.11 -5.86
CA PRO A 25 4.11 3.13 -7.20
C PRO A 25 5.24 3.09 -8.23
N GLN A 26 5.01 2.39 -9.34
CA GLN A 26 5.92 2.41 -10.46
C GLN A 26 5.45 3.46 -11.46
N GLY A 27 6.38 4.22 -12.03
CA GLY A 27 6.09 5.29 -12.98
C GLY A 27 7.01 6.49 -12.82
N GLY A 28 6.97 7.39 -13.81
CA GLY A 28 7.64 8.68 -13.70
C GLY A 28 6.91 9.62 -12.72
N GLY A 29 7.64 10.57 -12.14
CA GLY A 29 7.08 11.58 -11.23
C GLY A 29 7.82 11.65 -9.88
N THR A 30 7.47 12.65 -9.09
CA THR A 30 8.04 12.86 -7.75
C THR A 30 7.02 12.50 -6.68
N LEU A 31 7.41 11.65 -5.73
CA LEU A 31 6.63 11.38 -4.53
C LEU A 31 6.77 12.54 -3.55
N GLN A 32 5.65 13.08 -3.10
CA GLN A 32 5.56 14.14 -2.11
C GLN A 32 4.72 13.68 -0.93
N GLU A 33 5.01 14.22 0.26
CA GLU A 33 4.25 13.93 1.48
C GLU A 33 4.16 12.43 1.80
N PHE A 34 5.18 11.66 1.41
CA PHE A 34 5.20 10.22 1.61
C PHE A 34 5.28 9.89 3.10
N VAL A 35 4.32 9.09 3.57
CA VAL A 35 4.30 8.61 4.94
C VAL A 35 3.61 7.27 5.05
N ILE A 36 4.18 6.40 5.87
CA ILE A 36 3.53 5.19 6.35
C ILE A 36 3.36 5.29 7.87
N GLU A 37 2.17 4.98 8.35
CA GLU A 37 1.85 4.83 9.77
C GLU A 37 1.45 3.38 10.03
N ALA A 38 2.29 2.62 10.73
CA ALA A 38 2.06 1.20 10.99
C ALA A 38 2.51 0.83 12.41
N GLY A 39 1.63 0.18 13.18
CA GLY A 39 1.94 -0.27 14.55
C GLY A 39 2.52 0.83 15.44
N GLY A 40 1.95 2.05 15.35
CA GLY A 40 2.41 3.22 16.11
C GLY A 40 3.71 3.88 15.62
N LYS A 41 4.35 3.35 14.57
CA LYS A 41 5.56 3.92 13.97
C LYS A 41 5.22 4.74 12.74
N ARG A 42 5.87 5.89 12.60
CA ARG A 42 5.87 6.71 11.39
C ARG A 42 7.13 6.42 10.59
N ILE A 43 6.98 6.05 9.32
CA ILE A 43 8.09 5.73 8.40
C ILE A 43 8.00 6.71 7.23
N THR A 44 9.05 7.51 7.08
CA THR A 44 9.21 8.50 6.00
C THR A 44 10.38 8.20 5.09
N ASP A 45 11.25 7.28 5.51
CA ASP A 45 12.51 6.95 4.87
C ASP A 45 12.59 5.43 4.68
N PRO A 46 13.30 4.96 3.63
CA PRO A 46 13.54 3.54 3.46
C PRO A 46 14.48 3.01 4.56
N ASP A 47 14.42 1.70 4.81
CA ASP A 47 15.39 1.04 5.67
C ASP A 47 16.75 0.85 4.98
N ASP A 48 17.70 0.24 5.67
CA ASP A 48 19.08 -0.01 5.18
C ASP A 48 19.14 -0.82 3.88
N LYS A 49 18.04 -1.46 3.48
CA LYS A 49 17.92 -2.22 2.22
C LYS A 49 17.25 -1.41 1.10
N GLY A 50 17.01 -0.12 1.33
CA GLY A 50 16.29 0.75 0.39
C GLY A 50 14.78 0.48 0.35
N MET A 51 14.23 -0.26 1.32
CA MET A 51 12.83 -0.66 1.32
C MET A 51 12.03 0.14 2.34
N TYR A 52 10.91 0.69 1.90
CA TYR A 52 9.91 1.20 2.83
C TYR A 52 9.21 0.02 3.49
N ALA A 53 9.56 -0.25 4.74
CA ALA A 53 9.09 -1.44 5.43
C ALA A 53 8.83 -1.18 6.90
N TRP A 54 7.83 -1.88 7.43
CA TRP A 54 7.57 -1.97 8.85
C TRP A 54 7.97 -3.35 9.36
N THR A 55 8.60 -3.42 10.54
CA THR A 55 8.91 -4.66 11.25
C THR A 55 8.52 -4.54 12.72
N GLY A 56 7.91 -5.59 13.27
CA GLY A 56 7.58 -5.66 14.70
C GLY A 56 7.03 -7.01 15.14
N SER A 57 7.14 -7.27 16.45
CA SER A 57 6.48 -8.40 17.11
C SER A 57 4.96 -8.21 17.13
N VAL A 58 4.25 -9.24 16.69
CA VAL A 58 2.78 -9.28 16.65
C VAL A 58 2.33 -10.54 17.37
N SER A 59 1.50 -10.39 18.40
CA SER A 59 0.96 -11.50 19.16
C SER A 59 0.14 -12.47 18.29
N ALA A 60 -0.06 -13.69 18.78
CA ALA A 60 -0.84 -14.71 18.08
C ALA A 60 -2.23 -14.19 17.67
N GLY A 61 -2.59 -14.34 16.40
CA GLY A 61 -3.91 -13.93 15.90
C GLY A 61 -4.16 -12.41 15.84
N ALA A 62 -3.23 -11.57 16.33
CA ALA A 62 -3.41 -10.12 16.36
C ALA A 62 -3.22 -9.49 14.97
N GLU A 63 -3.80 -8.30 14.80
CA GLU A 63 -3.74 -7.52 13.56
C GLU A 63 -2.89 -6.27 13.73
N VAL A 64 -2.28 -5.86 12.63
CA VAL A 64 -1.65 -4.56 12.48
C VAL A 64 -2.26 -3.85 11.28
N VAL A 65 -2.56 -2.58 11.48
CA VAL A 65 -3.06 -1.68 10.45
C VAL A 65 -1.92 -0.77 10.01
N ALA A 66 -1.69 -0.70 8.71
CA ALA A 66 -0.77 0.24 8.10
C ALA A 66 -1.52 1.20 7.17
N ARG A 67 -1.24 2.49 7.30
CA ARG A 67 -1.77 3.54 6.44
C ARG A 67 -0.64 4.16 5.64
N LEU A 68 -0.76 4.14 4.32
CA LEU A 68 0.21 4.71 3.38
C LEU A 68 -0.44 5.90 2.68
N ARG A 69 0.21 7.06 2.73
CA ARG A 69 -0.24 8.26 2.04
C ARG A 69 0.90 8.90 1.29
N TYR A 70 0.60 9.40 0.09
CA TYR A 70 1.51 10.23 -0.69
C TYR A 70 0.78 10.94 -1.82
N ARG A 71 1.45 11.93 -2.41
CA ARG A 71 1.08 12.54 -3.68
C ARG A 71 2.12 12.20 -4.73
N VAL A 72 1.68 12.06 -5.97
CA VAL A 72 2.57 11.95 -7.13
C VAL A 72 2.33 13.18 -7.99
N THR A 73 3.39 13.90 -8.33
CA THR A 73 3.34 15.05 -9.24
C THR A 73 4.21 14.79 -10.46
N GLY A 74 3.79 15.29 -11.62
CA GLY A 74 4.53 15.16 -12.89
C GLY A 74 4.40 13.78 -13.57
N ALA A 75 3.50 12.92 -13.09
CA ALA A 75 3.19 11.63 -13.71
C ALA A 75 2.02 11.77 -14.69
N GLY A 76 2.18 11.32 -15.94
CA GLY A 76 1.09 11.25 -16.93
C GLY A 76 0.24 9.99 -16.83
N ALA A 77 0.69 9.01 -16.06
CA ALA A 77 -0.01 7.77 -15.76
C ALA A 77 0.40 7.30 -14.37
N TYR A 78 -0.46 6.50 -13.73
CA TYR A 78 -0.22 5.96 -12.41
C TYR A 78 -0.44 4.46 -12.43
N ASP A 79 0.58 3.71 -12.02
CA ASP A 79 0.52 2.26 -11.87
C ASP A 79 0.74 1.88 -10.41
N TYR A 80 -0.16 1.03 -9.90
CA TYR A 80 -0.10 0.50 -8.57
C TYR A 80 -0.19 -1.02 -8.63
N VAL A 81 0.96 -1.65 -8.42
CA VAL A 81 1.10 -3.10 -8.46
C VAL A 81 0.93 -3.65 -7.05
N LEU A 82 -0.19 -4.34 -6.81
CA LEU A 82 -0.28 -5.29 -5.70
C LEU A 82 0.66 -6.43 -6.05
N GLY A 83 1.76 -6.58 -5.30
CA GLY A 83 2.94 -7.36 -5.67
C GLY A 83 2.70 -8.79 -6.19
N SER A 84 3.77 -9.38 -6.73
CA SER A 84 3.78 -10.65 -7.49
C SER A 84 3.48 -11.93 -6.71
N GLU A 85 3.32 -11.88 -5.38
CA GLU A 85 2.96 -13.08 -4.60
C GLU A 85 1.45 -13.34 -4.66
N ARG A 86 1.07 -14.59 -4.94
CA ARG A 86 -0.32 -15.09 -4.88
C ARG A 86 -0.83 -15.18 -3.43
N ARG A 87 -0.91 -14.06 -2.72
CA ARG A 87 -1.60 -13.98 -1.44
C ARG A 87 -3.03 -13.55 -1.67
N ARG A 88 -3.98 -14.32 -1.14
CA ARG A 88 -5.40 -13.96 -1.20
C ARG A 88 -5.61 -12.69 -0.37
N ILE A 89 -6.03 -11.62 -1.02
CA ILE A 89 -6.58 -10.45 -0.34
C ILE A 89 -8.04 -10.77 -0.04
N GLY A 90 -8.41 -10.75 1.24
CA GLY A 90 -9.79 -11.02 1.66
C GLY A 90 -10.72 -9.89 1.25
N ASP A 91 -10.53 -8.73 1.87
CA ASP A 91 -11.34 -7.54 1.64
C ASP A 91 -10.55 -6.53 0.81
N PHE A 92 -10.77 -6.54 -0.50
CA PHE A 92 -10.16 -5.57 -1.42
C PHE A 92 -11.18 -4.49 -1.80
N ARG A 93 -10.79 -3.22 -1.60
CA ARG A 93 -11.54 -2.06 -2.06
C ARG A 93 -10.60 -1.08 -2.75
N LEU A 94 -10.92 -0.74 -3.99
CA LEU A 94 -10.24 0.31 -4.75
C LEU A 94 -11.24 1.37 -5.18
N VAL A 95 -10.92 2.63 -4.89
CA VAL A 95 -11.68 3.79 -5.33
C VAL A 95 -10.76 4.66 -6.17
N ALA A 96 -11.21 4.98 -7.38
CA ALA A 96 -10.53 5.95 -8.24
C ALA A 96 -11.39 7.21 -8.33
N THR A 97 -10.78 8.36 -8.08
CA THR A 97 -11.41 9.68 -8.19
C THR A 97 -10.54 10.53 -9.09
N SER A 98 -11.16 11.08 -10.14
CA SER A 98 -10.48 11.84 -11.19
C SER A 98 -11.43 12.93 -11.67
N ASP A 99 -10.89 14.08 -12.03
CA ASP A 99 -11.60 15.19 -12.69
C ASP A 99 -11.80 14.95 -14.20
N GLN A 100 -11.23 13.86 -14.71
CA GLN A 100 -11.32 13.40 -16.09
C GLN A 100 -11.70 11.92 -16.11
N ALA A 101 -12.33 11.45 -17.19
CA ALA A 101 -12.62 10.03 -17.37
C ALA A 101 -11.33 9.19 -17.36
N PRO A 102 -11.09 8.35 -16.32
CA PRO A 102 -9.85 7.60 -16.23
C PRO A 102 -9.84 6.43 -17.22
N LYS A 103 -8.66 6.12 -17.76
CA LYS A 103 -8.43 4.94 -18.61
C LYS A 103 -7.71 3.88 -17.82
N PHE A 104 -8.23 2.66 -17.83
CA PHE A 104 -7.63 1.51 -17.17
C PHE A 104 -6.94 0.60 -18.19
N GLY A 105 -5.74 0.13 -17.87
CA GLY A 105 -5.05 -0.87 -18.68
C GLY A 105 -5.83 -2.18 -18.73
N ARG A 106 -5.75 -2.91 -19.85
CA ARG A 106 -6.51 -4.15 -20.07
C ARG A 106 -6.27 -5.24 -19.02
N SER A 107 -5.06 -5.28 -18.44
CA SER A 107 -4.65 -6.20 -17.39
C SER A 107 -4.66 -5.59 -15.99
N GLY A 108 -5.19 -4.38 -15.85
CA GLY A 108 -5.25 -3.66 -14.58
C GLY A 108 -6.39 -4.15 -13.68
N ILE A 109 -6.29 -3.82 -12.40
CA ILE A 109 -7.38 -4.05 -11.46
C ILE A 109 -8.38 -2.90 -11.60
N PHE A 110 -9.62 -3.23 -11.97
CA PHE A 110 -10.69 -2.25 -12.04
C PHE A 110 -11.13 -1.84 -10.63
N PRO A 111 -11.48 -0.56 -10.41
CA PRO A 111 -11.91 -0.09 -9.11
C PRO A 111 -13.22 -0.75 -8.70
N THR A 112 -13.36 -1.00 -7.39
CA THR A 112 -14.61 -1.46 -6.79
C THR A 112 -15.70 -0.38 -6.83
N SER A 113 -15.29 0.89 -6.91
CA SER A 113 -16.18 2.05 -7.09
C SER A 113 -15.45 3.15 -7.86
N LEU A 114 -16.13 3.75 -8.84
CA LEU A 114 -15.65 4.85 -9.66
C LEU A 114 -16.52 6.07 -9.42
N ASN A 115 -15.90 7.19 -9.03
CA ASN A 115 -16.58 8.49 -8.93
C ASN A 115 -15.86 9.46 -9.86
N GLY A 116 -16.55 9.93 -10.89
CA GLY A 116 -16.04 10.85 -11.91
C GLY A 116 -17.16 11.34 -12.81
#